data_AF-A0A660E713-F1
#
_entry.id   AF-A0A660E713-F1
#
_cell.length_a   1.000
_cell.length_b   1.000
_cell.length_c   1.000
_cell.angle_alpha   90.00
_cell.angle_beta   90.00
_cell.angle_gamma   90.00
#
_symmetry.space_group_name_H-M   'P 1'
#
loop_
_entity.id
_entity.type
_entity.pdbx_description
1 polymer ?
#
loop_
_entity_poly.entity_id
_entity_poly.type
_entity_poly.pdbx_seq_one_letter_code
_entity_poly.pdbx_strand_id
1 'polypeptide(L)'
;MKFYLKQPIEAEQFDGSKESAQKLNLFRYRGAWYLETADGSPLVTKNDWILKSDFKWPELVDGESFEKQYATLPVIPKAVADWIEKCKHDGTSVGDMLCSERRPEKMRDWMALTPGTYEFNQKKYTECQNFVARAWLDGYVVEEKHD
;
A
#
# COMPACT_ATOMS: atom_id res chain seq x y z
N MET A 1 -10.91 -24.60 -7.16
CA MET A 1 -9.78 -23.64 -7.25
C MET A 1 -10.15 -22.44 -6.40
N LYS A 2 -9.36 -22.11 -5.37
CA LYS A 2 -9.61 -20.97 -4.48
C LYS A 2 -8.46 -20.00 -4.63
N PHE A 3 -8.76 -18.75 -4.94
CA PHE A 3 -7.80 -17.65 -4.96
C PHE A 3 -7.95 -16.87 -3.67
N TYR A 4 -6.84 -16.65 -2.99
CA TYR A 4 -6.78 -15.89 -1.75
C TYR A 4 -6.17 -14.53 -2.05
N LEU A 5 -6.72 -13.46 -1.46
CA LEU A 5 -6.06 -12.16 -1.43
C LEU A 5 -4.72 -12.33 -0.71
N LYS A 6 -3.62 -11.98 -1.41
CA LYS A 6 -2.27 -11.88 -0.84
C LYS A 6 -2.40 -10.97 0.38
N GLN A 7 -2.22 -11.53 1.57
CA GLN A 7 -2.41 -10.83 2.84
C GLN A 7 -1.58 -9.53 2.90
N PRO A 8 -1.93 -8.56 3.76
CA PRO A 8 -1.01 -7.47 4.08
C PRO A 8 0.35 -8.06 4.44
N ILE A 9 1.37 -7.67 3.70
CA ILE A 9 2.75 -8.06 3.96
C ILE A 9 3.39 -7.01 4.87
N GLU A 10 4.05 -7.44 5.94
CA GLU A 10 4.95 -6.55 6.66
C GLU A 10 6.30 -6.59 5.92
N ALA A 11 6.71 -5.46 5.35
CA ALA A 11 7.98 -5.34 4.67
C ALA A 11 8.74 -4.13 5.20
N GLU A 12 10.04 -4.28 5.37
CA GLU A 12 10.90 -3.22 5.87
C GLU A 12 12.20 -3.15 5.05
N GLN A 13 12.59 -1.92 4.68
CA GLN A 13 13.75 -1.66 3.85
C GLN A 13 15.02 -1.52 4.69
N PHE A 14 16.12 -2.10 4.21
CA PHE A 14 17.43 -1.94 4.82
C PHE A 14 18.11 -0.64 4.37
N ASP A 15 18.41 0.26 5.31
CA ASP A 15 19.02 1.58 5.02
C ASP A 15 20.56 1.58 5.01
N GLY A 16 21.19 0.45 5.37
CA GLY A 16 22.64 0.29 5.48
C GLY A 16 23.22 0.52 6.88
N SER A 17 22.41 1.01 7.84
CA SER A 17 22.83 1.30 9.20
C SER A 17 22.93 0.04 10.06
N LYS A 18 23.67 0.14 11.18
CA LYS A 18 23.76 -0.96 12.15
C LYS A 18 22.43 -1.14 12.89
N GLU A 19 21.73 -0.04 13.12
CA GLU A 19 20.43 0.03 13.80
C GLU A 19 19.36 -0.70 12.98
N SER A 20 19.28 -0.42 11.66
CA SER A 20 18.38 -1.14 10.74
C SER A 20 18.75 -2.62 10.66
N ALA A 21 20.05 -2.96 10.59
CA ALA A 21 20.49 -4.35 10.57
C ALA A 21 20.05 -5.13 11.84
N GLN A 22 20.13 -4.51 13.02
CA GLN A 22 19.66 -5.11 14.26
C GLN A 22 18.15 -5.31 14.27
N LYS A 23 17.39 -4.30 13.84
CA LYS A 23 15.92 -4.38 13.77
C LYS A 23 15.43 -5.45 12.79
N LEU A 24 16.16 -5.65 11.70
CA LEU A 24 15.88 -6.64 10.66
C LEU A 24 16.46 -8.04 10.94
N ASN A 25 17.08 -8.24 12.12
CA ASN A 25 17.75 -9.49 12.50
C ASN A 25 18.84 -9.95 11.50
N LEU A 26 19.56 -9.00 10.88
CA LEU A 26 20.67 -9.30 10.00
C LEU A 26 21.92 -9.66 10.82
N PHE A 27 22.68 -10.64 10.34
CA PHE A 27 23.97 -10.99 10.93
C PHE A 27 25.12 -10.50 10.06
N ARG A 28 26.28 -10.28 10.68
CA ARG A 28 27.47 -9.73 10.01
C ARG A 28 28.50 -10.82 9.78
N TYR A 29 28.93 -11.00 8.54
CA TYR A 29 30.00 -11.93 8.16
C TYR A 29 30.93 -11.28 7.13
N ARG A 30 32.25 -11.42 7.30
CA ARG A 30 33.28 -10.83 6.40
C ARG A 30 33.05 -9.35 6.03
N GLY A 31 32.53 -8.57 6.98
CA GLY A 31 32.30 -7.13 6.79
C GLY A 31 30.97 -6.75 6.15
N ALA A 32 30.17 -7.72 5.67
CA ALA A 32 28.88 -7.51 5.02
C ALA A 32 27.70 -8.07 5.85
N TRP A 33 26.48 -7.67 5.49
CA TRP A 33 25.23 -8.04 6.15
C TRP A 33 24.53 -9.19 5.42
N TYR A 34 23.95 -10.11 6.18
CA TYR A 34 23.28 -11.29 5.65
C TYR A 34 21.96 -11.52 6.39
N LEU A 35 20.95 -11.98 5.66
CA LEU A 35 19.66 -12.41 6.21
C LEU A 35 19.65 -13.94 6.25
N GLU A 36 19.17 -14.55 7.34
CA GLU A 36 18.94 -15.99 7.37
C GLU A 36 17.55 -16.30 6.79
N THR A 37 17.51 -17.07 5.70
CA THR A 37 16.28 -17.49 5.01
C THR A 37 16.24 -19.02 4.89
N ALA A 38 15.10 -19.57 4.48
CA ALA A 38 14.95 -21.01 4.26
C ALA A 38 15.94 -21.58 3.22
N ASP A 39 16.33 -20.76 2.24
CA ASP A 39 17.18 -21.16 1.11
C ASP A 39 18.67 -20.82 1.33
N GLY A 40 19.02 -20.31 2.51
CA GLY A 40 20.39 -19.98 2.89
C GLY A 40 20.53 -18.57 3.44
N SER A 41 21.74 -18.01 3.35
CA SER A 41 22.03 -16.69 3.88
C SER A 41 22.46 -15.71 2.78
N PRO A 42 21.52 -15.11 2.04
CA PRO A 42 21.86 -14.13 1.01
C PRO A 42 22.50 -12.86 1.59
N LEU A 43 23.38 -12.25 0.80
CA LEU A 43 23.92 -10.93 1.06
C LEU A 43 22.79 -9.90 0.99
N VAL A 44 22.73 -9.01 1.97
CA VAL A 44 21.78 -7.90 2.02
C VAL A 44 22.51 -6.60 1.73
N THR A 45 21.99 -5.85 0.77
CA THR A 45 22.49 -4.55 0.35
C THR A 45 21.51 -3.44 0.68
N LYS A 46 22.02 -2.20 0.71
CA LYS A 46 21.18 -1.03 0.95
C LYS A 46 20.07 -0.96 -0.10
N ASN A 47 18.86 -0.66 0.36
CA ASN A 47 17.59 -0.61 -0.39
C ASN A 47 16.90 -1.96 -0.64
N ASP A 48 17.48 -3.07 -0.21
CA ASP A 48 16.77 -4.35 -0.23
C ASP A 48 15.64 -4.35 0.81
N TRP A 49 14.58 -5.09 0.48
CA TRP A 49 13.39 -5.24 1.31
C TRP A 49 13.33 -6.62 1.92
N ILE A 50 13.02 -6.66 3.22
CA ILE A 50 12.82 -7.89 3.97
C ILE A 50 11.32 -8.02 4.23
N LEU A 51 10.69 -9.05 3.65
CA LEU A 51 9.31 -9.40 3.95
C LEU A 51 9.30 -10.31 5.19
N LYS A 52 8.65 -9.82 6.24
CA LYS A 52 8.45 -10.56 7.48
C LYS A 52 7.19 -11.42 7.36
N SER A 53 7.26 -12.61 7.95
CA SER A 53 6.11 -13.50 8.06
C SER A 53 6.13 -14.17 9.43
N ASP A 54 5.00 -14.16 10.11
CA ASP A 54 4.87 -14.79 11.45
C ASP A 54 5.03 -16.32 11.41
N PHE A 55 4.84 -16.93 10.23
CA PHE A 55 4.78 -18.38 10.07
C PHE A 55 5.76 -18.91 9.02
N LYS A 56 6.62 -18.06 8.46
CA LYS A 56 7.62 -18.43 7.45
C LYS A 56 8.94 -17.73 7.71
N TRP A 57 10.00 -18.31 7.16
CA TRP A 57 11.29 -17.62 7.05
C TRP A 57 11.11 -16.28 6.31
N PRO A 58 11.86 -15.24 6.71
CA PRO A 58 11.80 -13.96 6.02
C PRO A 58 12.28 -14.11 4.57
N GLU A 59 11.69 -13.33 3.67
CA GLU A 59 12.07 -13.31 2.26
C GLU A 59 12.83 -12.02 1.95
N LEU A 60 13.96 -12.14 1.25
CA LEU A 60 14.71 -11.00 0.73
C LEU A 60 14.24 -10.70 -0.69
N VAL A 61 13.90 -9.44 -0.96
CA VAL A 61 13.52 -8.95 -2.28
C VAL A 61 14.34 -7.71 -2.58
N ASP A 62 14.98 -7.67 -3.75
CA ASP A 62 15.72 -6.49 -4.18
C ASP A 62 14.76 -5.31 -4.42
N GLY A 63 15.27 -4.09 -4.24
CA GLY A 63 14.46 -2.87 -4.35
C GLY A 63 13.69 -2.74 -5.67
N GLU A 64 14.30 -3.12 -6.79
CA GLU A 64 13.67 -3.02 -8.12
C GLU A 64 12.52 -4.03 -8.26
N SER A 65 12.72 -5.27 -7.82
CA SER A 65 11.67 -6.29 -7.78
C SER A 65 10.56 -5.94 -6.80
N PHE A 66 10.90 -5.35 -5.65
CA PHE A 66 9.91 -4.95 -4.66
C PHE A 66 8.98 -3.88 -5.23
N GLU A 67 9.52 -2.81 -5.81
CA GLU A 67 8.71 -1.74 -6.42
C GLU A 67 7.85 -2.23 -7.59
N LYS A 68 8.34 -3.19 -8.39
CA LYS A 68 7.57 -3.81 -9.48
C LYS A 68 6.43 -4.68 -8.97
N GLN A 69 6.61 -5.35 -7.83
CA GLN A 69 5.64 -6.32 -7.29
C GLN A 69 4.68 -5.71 -6.27
N TYR A 70 5.12 -4.69 -5.55
CA TYR A 70 4.43 -4.08 -4.42
C TYR A 70 4.32 -2.58 -4.67
N ALA A 71 3.20 -2.18 -5.26
CA ALA A 71 2.87 -0.76 -5.37
C ALA A 71 2.65 -0.18 -3.97
N THR A 72 3.17 1.02 -3.73
CA THR A 72 2.90 1.76 -2.49
C THR A 72 1.39 1.95 -2.30
N LEU A 73 0.95 1.93 -1.03
CA LEU A 73 -0.46 2.14 -0.73
C LEU A 73 -0.91 3.52 -1.23
N PRO A 74 -2.12 3.62 -1.80
CA PRO A 74 -2.67 4.90 -2.21
C PRO A 74 -2.83 5.82 -0.99
N VAL A 75 -2.33 7.06 -1.12
CA VAL A 75 -2.57 8.13 -0.15
C VAL A 75 -3.88 8.82 -0.54
N ILE A 76 -4.89 8.75 0.32
CA ILE A 76 -6.24 9.23 0.01
C ILE A 76 -6.67 10.38 0.95
N PRO A 77 -7.53 11.30 0.47
CA PRO A 77 -8.14 12.30 1.34
C PRO A 77 -9.00 11.67 2.43
N LYS A 78 -9.08 12.33 3.60
CA LYS A 78 -9.91 11.88 4.72
C LYS A 78 -11.37 11.60 4.33
N ALA A 79 -11.97 12.42 3.47
CA ALA A 79 -13.35 12.23 3.02
C ALA A 79 -13.56 10.91 2.24
N VAL A 80 -12.51 10.42 1.56
CA VAL A 80 -12.51 9.13 0.86
C VAL A 80 -12.34 8.01 1.87
N ALA A 81 -11.42 8.15 2.83
CA ALA A 81 -11.22 7.17 3.91
C ALA A 81 -12.49 6.96 4.74
N ASP A 82 -13.12 8.03 5.21
CA ASP A 82 -14.37 8.00 5.99
C ASP A 82 -15.49 7.27 5.22
N TRP A 83 -15.56 7.46 3.89
CA TRP A 83 -16.54 6.76 3.05
C TRP A 83 -16.23 5.27 2.90
N ILE A 84 -14.95 4.92 2.68
CA ILE A 84 -14.52 3.51 2.60
C ILE A 84 -14.87 2.79 3.91
N GLU A 85 -14.58 3.38 5.06
CA GLU A 85 -14.87 2.79 6.38
C GLU A 85 -16.37 2.60 6.59
N LYS A 86 -17.18 3.62 6.27
CA LYS A 86 -18.64 3.52 6.33
C LYS A 86 -19.17 2.39 5.43
N CYS A 87 -18.73 2.33 4.17
CA CYS A 87 -19.17 1.29 3.25
C CYS A 87 -18.77 -0.11 3.72
N LYS A 88 -17.56 -0.29 4.28
CA LYS A 88 -17.14 -1.58 4.85
C LYS A 88 -17.98 -1.96 6.07
N HIS A 89 -18.27 -1.01 6.96
CA HIS A 89 -19.15 -1.22 8.10
C HIS A 89 -20.56 -1.63 7.68
N ASP A 90 -21.11 -0.97 6.66
CA ASP A 90 -22.48 -1.18 6.18
C ASP A 90 -22.62 -2.39 5.24
N GLY A 91 -21.55 -3.14 4.99
CA GLY A 91 -21.55 -4.30 4.08
C GLY A 91 -21.78 -3.93 2.60
N THR A 92 -21.45 -2.69 2.21
CA THR A 92 -21.63 -2.17 0.86
C THR A 92 -20.60 -2.78 -0.10
N SER A 93 -21.03 -3.18 -1.29
CA SER A 93 -20.12 -3.69 -2.32
C SER A 93 -19.22 -2.60 -2.91
N VAL A 94 -18.06 -2.97 -3.47
CA VAL A 94 -17.16 -2.00 -4.14
C VAL A 94 -17.87 -1.28 -5.30
N GLY A 95 -18.79 -1.95 -6.01
CA GLY A 95 -19.58 -1.36 -7.08
C GLY A 95 -20.55 -0.30 -6.57
N ASP A 96 -21.23 -0.58 -5.46
CA ASP A 96 -22.13 0.37 -4.81
C ASP A 96 -21.37 1.56 -4.20
N MET A 97 -20.19 1.32 -3.63
CA MET A 97 -19.31 2.35 -3.05
C MET A 97 -18.81 3.35 -4.11
N LEU A 98 -18.56 2.88 -5.34
CA LEU A 98 -18.14 3.72 -6.47
C LEU A 98 -19.31 4.36 -7.25
N CYS A 99 -20.55 3.99 -6.93
CA CYS A 99 -21.74 4.51 -7.59
C CYS A 99 -21.88 6.03 -7.38
N SER A 100 -22.09 6.81 -8.45
CA SER A 100 -22.19 8.26 -8.37
C SER A 100 -23.32 8.78 -7.50
N GLU A 101 -24.45 8.09 -7.48
CA GLU A 101 -25.66 8.52 -6.78
C GLU A 101 -25.59 8.32 -5.27
N ARG A 102 -24.69 7.44 -4.81
CA ARG A 102 -24.58 7.06 -3.39
C ARG A 102 -23.43 7.71 -2.65
N ARG A 103 -22.52 8.38 -3.37
CA ARG A 103 -21.32 8.97 -2.80
C ARG A 103 -21.63 10.28 -2.06
N PRO A 104 -20.97 10.55 -0.92
CA PRO A 104 -21.00 11.86 -0.29
C PRO A 104 -20.49 12.95 -1.24
N GLU A 105 -21.05 14.16 -1.14
CA GLU A 105 -20.72 15.30 -1.99
C GLU A 105 -19.21 15.58 -2.06
N LYS A 106 -18.53 15.59 -0.90
CA LYS A 106 -17.07 15.81 -0.85
C LYS A 106 -16.27 14.78 -1.65
N MET A 107 -16.69 13.52 -1.66
CA MET A 107 -16.04 12.48 -2.46
C MET A 107 -16.40 12.64 -3.94
N ARG A 108 -17.67 12.93 -4.25
CA ARG A 108 -18.11 13.20 -5.62
C ARG A 108 -17.29 14.31 -6.24
N ASP A 109 -17.17 15.44 -5.56
CA ASP A 109 -16.48 16.63 -6.04
C ASP A 109 -14.99 16.39 -6.20
N TRP A 110 -14.36 15.68 -5.25
CA TRP A 110 -12.96 15.28 -5.35
C TRP A 110 -12.69 14.42 -6.59
N MET A 111 -13.57 13.46 -6.91
CA MET A 111 -13.39 12.55 -8.05
C MET A 111 -13.77 13.17 -9.40
N ALA A 112 -14.88 13.90 -9.44
CA ALA A 112 -15.59 14.20 -10.69
C ALA A 112 -15.33 15.62 -11.21
N LEU A 113 -14.99 16.57 -10.33
CA LEU A 113 -14.90 17.98 -10.69
C LEU A 113 -13.45 18.44 -10.87
N THR A 114 -13.23 19.33 -11.83
CA THR A 114 -11.98 20.08 -11.93
C THR A 114 -11.86 21.04 -10.72
N PRO A 115 -10.73 21.06 -10.00
CA PRO A 115 -10.57 21.95 -8.86
C PRO A 115 -10.86 23.42 -9.22
N GLY A 116 -11.76 24.07 -8.48
CA GLY A 116 -12.14 25.46 -8.72
C GLY A 116 -13.19 25.67 -9.82
N THR A 117 -13.72 24.60 -10.43
CA THR A 117 -14.84 24.68 -11.39
C THR A 117 -15.91 23.63 -11.08
N TYR A 118 -17.05 23.72 -11.76
CA TYR A 118 -18.13 22.71 -11.75
C TYR A 118 -18.10 21.82 -13.00
N GLU A 119 -16.98 21.79 -13.73
CA GLU A 119 -16.87 20.99 -14.95
C GLU A 119 -16.50 19.54 -14.63
N PHE A 120 -17.25 18.61 -15.24
CA PHE A 120 -17.00 17.19 -15.11
C PHE A 120 -15.76 16.77 -15.91
N ASN A 121 -14.79 16.17 -15.22
CA ASN A 121 -13.55 15.70 -15.82
C ASN A 121 -13.56 14.16 -15.90
N GLN A 122 -13.94 13.62 -17.06
CA GLN A 122 -14.05 12.17 -17.27
C GLN A 122 -12.73 11.43 -17.04
N LYS A 123 -11.58 12.02 -17.41
CA LYS A 123 -10.27 11.38 -17.24
C LYS A 123 -9.92 11.26 -15.75
N LYS A 124 -10.02 12.38 -15.03
CA LYS A 124 -9.82 12.43 -13.58
C LYS A 124 -10.77 11.47 -12.86
N TYR A 125 -12.02 11.43 -13.31
CA TYR A 125 -13.03 10.55 -12.75
C TYR A 125 -12.61 9.07 -12.81
N THR A 126 -12.19 8.61 -13.99
CA THR A 126 -11.70 7.24 -14.18
C THR A 126 -10.45 6.95 -13.35
N GLU A 127 -9.49 7.89 -13.31
CA GLU A 127 -8.27 7.76 -12.51
C GLU A 127 -8.59 7.63 -11.01
N CYS A 128 -9.46 8.50 -10.49
CA CYS A 128 -9.91 8.46 -9.11
C CYS A 128 -10.68 7.17 -8.80
N GLN A 129 -11.52 6.66 -9.70
CA GLN A 129 -12.23 5.39 -9.47
C GLN A 129 -11.27 4.22 -9.31
N ASN A 130 -10.26 4.11 -10.18
CA ASN A 130 -9.23 3.10 -10.06
C ASN A 130 -8.42 3.26 -8.77
N PHE A 131 -8.09 4.50 -8.41
CA PHE A 131 -7.35 4.83 -7.20
C PHE A 131 -8.12 4.45 -5.92
N VAL A 132 -9.42 4.76 -5.85
CA VAL A 132 -10.29 4.36 -4.74
C VAL A 132 -10.48 2.84 -4.69
N ALA A 133 -10.58 2.17 -5.84
CA ALA A 133 -10.68 0.72 -5.89
C ALA A 133 -9.41 0.04 -5.34
N ARG A 134 -8.22 0.58 -5.68
CA ARG A 134 -6.94 0.15 -5.08
C ARG A 134 -6.96 0.38 -3.56
N ALA A 135 -7.38 1.55 -3.09
CA ALA A 135 -7.48 1.85 -1.66
C ALA A 135 -8.41 0.89 -0.91
N TRP A 136 -9.53 0.54 -1.53
CA TRP A 136 -10.50 -0.40 -0.97
C TRP A 136 -9.93 -1.81 -0.79
N LEU A 137 -9.21 -2.31 -1.82
CA LEU A 137 -8.70 -3.68 -1.91
C LEU A 137 -7.37 -3.87 -1.17
N ASP A 138 -6.44 -2.93 -1.34
CA ASP A 138 -5.06 -3.06 -0.86
C ASP A 138 -4.84 -2.39 0.50
N GLY A 139 -5.73 -1.49 0.90
CA GLY A 139 -5.51 -0.56 2.01
C GLY A 139 -5.03 0.81 1.54
N TYR A 140 -4.87 1.76 2.46
CA TYR A 140 -4.53 3.15 2.15
C TYR A 140 -3.84 3.85 3.31
N VAL A 141 -3.21 4.98 3.00
CA VAL A 141 -2.75 5.98 3.98
C VAL A 141 -3.62 7.23 3.85
N VAL A 142 -3.93 7.92 4.95
CA VAL A 142 -4.72 9.15 4.92
C VAL A 142 -3.79 10.36 4.81
N GLU A 143 -4.08 11.30 3.92
CA GLU A 143 -3.35 12.58 3.83
C GLU A 143 -3.35 13.29 5.19
N GLU A 144 -2.17 13.63 5.71
CA GLU A 144 -2.05 14.46 6.91
C GLU A 144 -2.58 15.87 6.60
N LYS A 145 -3.46 16.39 7.46
CA LYS A 145 -3.88 17.79 7.37
C LYS A 145 -2.71 18.66 7.79
N HIS A 146 -2.08 19.33 6.83
CA HIS A 146 -1.34 20.56 7.14
C HIS A 146 -2.37 21.63 7.51
N ASP A 147 -2.50 21.89 8.82
CA ASP A 147 -3.18 23.06 9.37
C ASP A 147 -2.34 24.34 9.16
#